data_AF-A0A1D7UXV8-F1
#
_entry.id   AF-A0A1D7UXV8-F1
#
_cell.length_a   1.000
_cell.length_b   1.000
_cell.length_c   1.000
_cell.angle_alpha   90.00
_cell.angle_beta   90.00
_cell.angle_gamma   90.00
#
_symmetry.space_group_name_H-M   'P 1'
#
loop_
_entity.id
_entity.type
_entity.pdbx_description
1 polymer ?
#
loop_
_entity_poly.entity_id
_entity_poly.type
_entity_poly.pdbx_seq_one_letter_code
_entity_poly.pdbx_strand_id
1 'polypeptide(L)'
;MTKKDSKEFLRRLKEIPDLFLESKKSAEKNPIPDLYPYLENLTKEFRKAKKSYQIGIPYRHFTTCSSKEHRFVEVKYEVSIFTKGKESKFSILESRLHEIDKHQGGLLEEEEEILHDFNP
;
A
#
# COMPACT_ATOMS: atom_id res chain seq x y z
N MET A 1 -1.99 -5.38 -21.80
CA MET A 1 -3.02 -4.74 -20.94
C MET A 1 -3.21 -3.28 -21.30
N THR A 2 -4.36 -2.69 -20.98
CA THR A 2 -4.67 -1.29 -21.29
C THR A 2 -4.45 -0.39 -20.08
N LYS A 3 -4.19 0.91 -20.31
CA LYS A 3 -4.06 1.93 -19.24
C LYS A 3 -5.29 2.01 -18.32
N LYS A 4 -6.44 1.51 -18.79
CA LYS A 4 -7.70 1.42 -18.03
C LYS A 4 -7.59 0.38 -16.92
N ASP A 5 -6.84 -0.69 -17.14
CA ASP A 5 -6.68 -1.80 -16.20
C ASP A 5 -5.80 -1.38 -15.01
N SER A 6 -4.69 -0.67 -15.26
CA SER A 6 -3.79 -0.21 -14.19
C SER A 6 -4.45 0.80 -13.24
N LYS A 7 -5.35 1.67 -13.74
CA LYS A 7 -6.12 2.59 -12.89
C LYS A 7 -7.16 1.88 -12.02
N GLU A 8 -7.80 0.85 -12.56
CA GLU A 8 -8.71 0.02 -11.78
C GLU A 8 -7.98 -0.76 -10.68
N PHE A 9 -6.80 -1.31 -10.99
CA PHE A 9 -5.95 -1.96 -9.99
C PHE A 9 -5.48 -0.98 -8.90
N LEU A 10 -5.10 0.24 -9.27
CA LEU A 10 -4.79 1.29 -8.30
C LEU A 10 -5.99 1.60 -7.40
N ARG A 11 -7.21 1.64 -7.95
CA ARG A 11 -8.43 1.84 -7.16
C ARG A 11 -8.62 0.75 -6.12
N ARG A 12 -8.47 -0.53 -6.51
CA ARG A 12 -8.54 -1.66 -5.57
C ARG A 12 -7.43 -1.63 -4.52
N LEU A 13 -6.22 -1.26 -4.90
CA LEU A 13 -5.09 -1.12 -3.97
C LEU A 13 -5.37 -0.05 -2.90
N LYS A 14 -6.01 1.05 -3.27
CA LYS A 14 -6.44 2.11 -2.33
C LYS A 14 -7.54 1.66 -1.37
N GLU A 15 -8.24 0.57 -1.64
CA GLU A 15 -9.24 -0.04 -0.72
C GLU A 15 -8.57 -0.93 0.34
N ILE A 16 -7.31 -1.33 0.14
CA ILE A 16 -6.54 -2.13 1.11
C ILE A 16 -6.13 -1.25 2.31
N PRO A 17 -6.47 -1.63 3.56
CA PRO A 17 -6.15 -0.83 4.74
C PRO A 17 -4.64 -0.68 4.97
N ASP A 18 -4.18 0.55 5.26
CA ASP A 18 -2.82 0.85 5.70
C ASP A 18 -2.70 0.76 7.23
N LEU A 19 -2.10 -0.31 7.72
CA LEU A 19 -1.97 -0.58 9.16
C LEU A 19 -1.03 0.40 9.85
N PHE A 20 -0.10 1.03 9.12
CA PHE A 20 0.75 2.06 9.69
C PHE A 20 -0.08 3.29 10.07
N LEU A 21 -0.99 3.73 9.19
CA LEU A 21 -1.90 4.84 9.47
C LEU A 21 -2.91 4.50 10.57
N GLU A 22 -3.47 3.29 10.56
CA GLU A 22 -4.40 2.83 11.60
C GLU A 22 -3.73 2.71 12.98
N SER A 23 -2.48 2.23 13.03
CA SER A 23 -1.71 2.16 14.28
C SER A 23 -1.38 3.55 14.82
N LYS A 24 -1.04 4.51 13.95
CA LYS A 24 -0.82 5.91 14.35
C LYS A 24 -2.07 6.53 15.00
N LYS A 25 -3.25 6.39 14.36
CA LYS A 25 -4.54 6.87 14.92
C LYS A 25 -4.86 6.24 16.28
N SER A 26 -4.44 4.99 16.48
CA SER A 26 -4.65 4.27 17.74
C SER A 26 -3.68 4.73 18.83
N ALA A 27 -2.41 4.96 18.48
CA ALA A 27 -1.36 5.40 19.40
C ALA A 27 -1.57 6.83 19.90
N GLU A 28 -2.10 7.73 19.07
CA GLU A 28 -2.42 9.13 19.40
C GLU A 28 -3.39 9.28 20.58
N LYS A 29 -4.11 8.22 20.95
CA LYS A 29 -5.02 8.20 22.11
C LYS A 29 -4.30 7.99 23.45
N ASN A 30 -2.98 7.75 23.45
CA ASN A 30 -2.20 7.48 24.64
C ASN A 30 -1.33 8.68 25.07
N PRO A 31 -1.00 8.78 26.38
CA PRO A 31 -0.11 9.83 26.88
C PRO A 31 1.31 9.78 26.29
N ILE A 32 1.80 8.57 25.97
CA ILE A 32 3.06 8.34 25.28
C ILE A 32 2.73 7.49 24.04
N PRO A 33 2.72 8.08 22.83
CA PRO A 33 2.34 7.36 21.63
C PRO A 33 3.51 6.48 21.16
N ASP A 34 3.47 5.20 21.50
CA ASP A 34 4.27 4.18 20.82
C ASP A 34 3.37 3.42 19.84
N LEU A 35 3.66 3.53 18.54
CA LEU A 35 2.87 2.93 17.47
C LEU A 35 3.25 1.46 17.19
N TYR A 36 4.46 1.04 17.54
CA TYR A 36 4.97 -0.28 17.14
C TYR A 36 4.16 -1.45 17.72
N PRO A 37 3.76 -1.44 19.02
CA PRO A 37 2.91 -2.48 19.57
C PRO A 37 1.55 -2.59 18.86
N TYR A 38 0.94 -1.45 18.49
CA TYR A 38 -0.33 -1.42 17.77
C TYR A 38 -0.18 -1.97 16.36
N LEU A 39 0.88 -1.57 15.65
CA LEU A 39 1.17 -2.06 14.31
C LEU A 39 1.40 -3.59 14.32
N GLU A 40 2.17 -4.10 15.27
CA GLU A 40 2.43 -5.53 15.40
C GLU A 40 1.13 -6.31 15.67
N ASN A 41 0.29 -5.81 16.57
CA ASN A 41 -1.00 -6.44 16.90
C ASN A 41 -1.95 -6.43 15.70
N LEU A 42 -2.13 -5.28 15.04
CA LEU A 42 -2.97 -5.17 13.84
C LEU A 42 -2.49 -6.11 12.72
N THR A 43 -1.17 -6.18 12.51
CA THR A 43 -0.59 -7.07 11.50
C THR A 43 -0.88 -8.54 11.82
N LYS A 44 -0.74 -8.95 13.09
CA LYS A 44 -1.08 -10.32 13.54
C LYS A 44 -2.57 -10.62 13.36
N GLU A 45 -3.44 -9.68 13.71
CA GLU A 45 -4.90 -9.82 13.59
C GLU A 45 -5.34 -9.98 12.12
N PHE A 46 -4.89 -9.08 11.25
CA PHE A 46 -5.21 -9.13 9.82
C PHE A 46 -4.71 -10.42 9.18
N ARG A 47 -3.47 -10.82 9.49
CA ARG A 47 -2.89 -12.06 8.99
C ARG A 47 -3.64 -13.30 9.47
N LYS A 48 -4.03 -13.35 10.75
CA LYS A 48 -4.84 -14.45 11.32
C LYS A 48 -6.23 -14.50 10.68
N ALA A 49 -6.83 -13.34 10.41
CA ALA A 49 -8.13 -13.21 9.75
C ALA A 49 -8.05 -13.39 8.21
N LYS A 50 -6.85 -13.59 7.65
CA LYS A 50 -6.60 -13.63 6.20
C LYS A 50 -7.18 -12.42 5.45
N LYS A 51 -7.06 -11.23 6.05
CA LYS A 51 -7.47 -9.96 5.45
C LYS A 51 -6.27 -9.31 4.77
N SER A 52 -6.46 -8.79 3.55
CA SER A 52 -5.44 -8.02 2.86
C SER A 52 -5.13 -6.71 3.61
N TYR A 53 -3.86 -6.31 3.60
CA TYR A 53 -3.40 -5.10 4.24
C TYR A 53 -2.14 -4.56 3.56
N GLN A 54 -1.84 -3.29 3.82
CA GLN A 54 -0.57 -2.67 3.46
C GLN A 54 0.08 -2.03 4.68
N ILE A 55 1.40 -1.84 4.62
CA ILE A 55 2.18 -1.12 5.62
C ILE A 55 3.00 -0.07 4.87
N GLY A 56 2.66 1.21 5.07
CA GLY A 56 3.44 2.33 4.54
C GLY A 56 4.70 2.57 5.37
N ILE A 57 5.88 2.44 4.74
CA ILE A 57 7.19 2.70 5.34
C ILE A 57 7.73 4.01 4.76
N PRO A 58 7.63 5.13 5.50
CA PRO A 58 8.12 6.41 5.00
C PRO A 58 9.65 6.44 4.98
N TYR A 59 10.22 6.92 3.89
CA TYR A 59 11.64 7.23 3.78
C TYR A 59 11.93 8.66 4.22
N ARG A 60 13.20 8.93 4.53
CA ARG A 60 13.67 10.26 4.97
C ARG A 60 13.84 11.25 3.81
N HIS A 61 13.75 10.79 2.56
CA HIS A 61 13.94 11.63 1.39
C HIS A 61 12.62 11.98 0.71
N PHE A 62 12.67 13.04 -0.08
CA PHE A 62 11.58 13.45 -0.96
C PHE A 62 11.86 12.97 -2.38
N THR A 63 10.83 12.48 -3.05
CA THR A 63 10.87 12.14 -4.47
C THR A 63 10.13 13.21 -5.26
N THR A 64 10.60 13.45 -6.48
CA THR A 64 9.95 14.31 -7.46
C THR A 64 9.45 13.42 -8.60
N CYS A 65 8.18 13.57 -8.99
CA CYS A 65 7.60 12.79 -10.09
C CYS A 65 8.27 13.08 -11.44
N SER A 66 8.02 12.24 -12.45
CA SER A 66 8.63 12.31 -13.78
C SER A 66 8.38 13.64 -14.49
N SER A 67 7.20 14.23 -14.31
CA SER A 67 6.81 15.53 -14.86
C SER A 67 7.47 16.73 -14.16
N LYS A 68 8.12 16.51 -13.01
CA LYS A 68 8.68 17.53 -12.11
C LYS A 68 7.66 18.49 -11.50
N GLU A 69 6.37 18.21 -11.62
CA GLU A 69 5.29 19.05 -11.11
C GLU A 69 5.01 18.84 -9.62
N HIS A 70 5.28 17.64 -9.11
CA HIS A 70 4.95 17.21 -7.75
C HIS A 70 6.19 16.69 -7.01
N ARG A 71 6.29 17.07 -5.74
CA ARG A 71 7.30 16.61 -4.79
C ARG A 71 6.62 16.13 -3.51
N PHE A 72 6.93 14.92 -3.08
CA PHE A 72 6.32 14.26 -1.92
C PHE A 72 7.35 13.43 -1.15
N VAL A 73 7.05 13.10 0.10
CA VAL A 73 7.86 12.16 0.89
C VAL A 73 7.71 10.78 0.27
N GLU A 74 8.83 10.10 0.01
CA GLU A 74 8.76 8.75 -0.56
C GLU A 74 8.27 7.76 0.51
N VAL A 75 7.33 6.91 0.13
CA VAL A 75 6.80 5.84 0.98
C VAL A 75 6.90 4.54 0.22
N LYS A 76 7.47 3.51 0.85
CA LYS A 76 7.39 2.14 0.34
C LYS A 76 6.21 1.45 1.00
N TYR A 77 5.24 1.03 0.21
CA TYR A 77 4.13 0.20 0.69
C TYR A 77 4.52 -1.26 0.55
N GLU A 78 4.51 -1.98 1.66
CA GLU A 78 4.56 -3.45 1.66
C GLU A 78 3.13 -3.97 1.70
N VAL A 79 2.71 -4.65 0.63
CA VAL A 79 1.32 -5.06 0.42
C VAL A 79 1.22 -6.57 0.58
N SER A 80 0.28 -7.02 1.41
CA SER A 80 -0.06 -8.43 1.60
C SER A 80 -1.49 -8.66 1.15
N ILE A 81 -1.66 -9.50 0.13
CA ILE A 81 -2.94 -9.84 -0.46
C ILE A 81 -3.29 -11.30 -0.14
N PHE A 82 -4.50 -11.51 0.39
CA PHE A 82 -5.03 -12.83 0.68
C PHE A 82 -6.14 -13.18 -0.31
N THR A 83 -5.91 -14.17 -1.17
CA THR A 83 -6.88 -14.65 -2.16
C THR A 83 -6.92 -16.17 -2.15
N LYS A 84 -8.12 -16.77 -2.14
CA LYS A 84 -8.34 -18.23 -2.24
C LYS A 84 -7.42 -19.09 -1.33
N GLY A 85 -7.09 -18.59 -0.14
CA GLY A 85 -6.24 -19.29 0.83
C GLY A 85 -4.72 -19.14 0.64
N LYS A 86 -4.26 -18.38 -0.35
CA LYS A 86 -2.85 -18.01 -0.58
C LYS A 86 -2.59 -16.59 -0.06
N GLU A 87 -1.40 -16.38 0.51
CA GLU A 87 -0.84 -15.07 0.85
C GLU A 87 0.18 -14.71 -0.24
N SER A 88 -0.06 -13.62 -0.96
CA SER A 88 0.86 -13.04 -1.95
C SER A 88 1.36 -11.69 -1.44
N LYS A 89 2.62 -11.35 -1.74
CA LYS A 89 3.26 -10.13 -1.26
C LYS A 89 4.00 -9.44 -2.37
N PHE A 90 3.93 -8.12 -2.38
CA PHE A 90 4.77 -7.27 -3.22
C PHE A 90 5.02 -5.95 -2.51
N SER A 91 5.89 -5.12 -3.10
CA SER A 91 6.09 -3.76 -2.61
C SER A 91 6.05 -2.76 -3.74
N ILE A 92 5.43 -1.62 -3.49
CA ILE A 92 5.29 -0.53 -4.45
C ILE A 92 5.62 0.81 -3.79
N LEU A 93 6.24 1.71 -4.55
CA LEU A 93 6.59 3.05 -4.08
C LEU A 93 5.45 4.03 -4.34
N GLU A 94 5.29 5.02 -3.45
CA GLU A 94 4.36 6.14 -3.63
C GLU A 94 4.61 6.85 -4.97
N SER A 95 5.87 7.03 -5.35
CA SER A 95 6.21 7.58 -6.66
C SER A 95 5.63 6.77 -7.82
N ARG A 96 5.67 5.44 -7.77
CA ARG A 96 5.04 4.60 -8.82
C ARG A 96 3.51 4.68 -8.79
N LEU A 97 2.90 4.71 -7.60
CA LEU A 97 1.45 4.91 -7.46
C LEU A 97 1.01 6.25 -8.07
N HIS A 98 1.78 7.32 -7.83
CA HIS A 98 1.57 8.64 -8.40
C HIS A 98 1.70 8.62 -9.93
N GLU A 99 2.72 7.96 -10.48
CA GLU A 99 2.89 7.85 -11.94
C GLU A 99 1.68 7.14 -12.59
N ILE A 100 1.15 6.08 -11.99
CA ILE A 100 -0.05 5.37 -12.47
C ILE A 100 -1.28 6.29 -12.45
N ASP A 101 -1.44 7.08 -11.37
CA ASP A 101 -2.57 7.99 -11.19
C ASP A 101 -2.53 9.17 -12.17
N LYS A 102 -1.37 9.83 -12.31
CA LYS A 102 -1.21 11.15 -12.94
C LYS A 102 -0.49 11.15 -14.28
N HIS A 103 0.43 10.21 -14.54
CA HIS A 103 1.39 10.32 -15.64
C HIS A 103 1.38 9.11 -16.59
N GLN A 104 0.31 8.33 -16.59
CA GLN A 104 0.12 7.15 -17.43
C GLN A 104 1.13 6.02 -17.16
N GLY A 105 1.67 5.97 -15.94
CA GLY A 105 2.47 4.85 -15.46
C GLY A 105 1.66 3.54 -15.40
N GLY A 106 2.38 2.43 -15.24
CA GLY A 106 1.81 1.09 -15.14
C GLY A 106 2.28 0.33 -13.91
N LEU A 107 1.56 -0.73 -13.59
CA LEU A 107 2.01 -1.75 -12.64
C LEU A 107 3.03 -2.68 -13.33
N LEU A 108 3.81 -3.41 -12.53
CA LEU A 108 4.64 -4.49 -13.03
C LEU A 108 3.78 -5.74 -13.23
N GLU A 109 4.19 -6.63 -14.14
CA GLU A 109 3.44 -7.86 -14.45
C GLU A 109 3.12 -8.68 -13.19
N GLU A 110 4.08 -8.85 -12.26
CA GLU A 110 3.86 -9.55 -10.99
C GLU A 110 2.79 -8.88 -10.11
N GLU A 111 2.77 -7.54 -10.05
CA GLU A 111 1.78 -6.79 -9.28
C GLU A 111 0.39 -6.93 -9.91
N GLU A 112 0.33 -6.91 -11.24
CA GLU A 112 -0.89 -7.10 -12.02
C GLU A 112 -1.46 -8.50 -11.82
N GLU A 113 -0.63 -9.54 -11.86
CA GLU A 113 -1.04 -10.91 -11.58
C GLU A 113 -1.64 -11.05 -10.17
N ILE A 114 -0.97 -10.48 -9.16
CA ILE A 114 -1.44 -10.54 -7.78
C ILE A 114 -2.77 -9.76 -7.61
N LEU A 115 -2.89 -8.58 -8.21
CA LEU A 115 -4.07 -7.72 -8.09
C LEU A 115 -5.24 -8.18 -8.97
N HIS A 116 -4.98 -8.93 -10.04
CA HIS A 116 -6.01 -9.54 -10.88
C HIS A 116 -6.83 -10.56 -10.09
N ASP A 117 -6.16 -11.37 -9.27
CA ASP A 117 -6.81 -12.35 -8.40
C ASP A 117 -7.48 -11.74 -7.17
N PHE A 118 -7.21 -10.46 -6.88
CA PHE A 118 -7.78 -9.72 -5.78
C PHE A 118 -9.07 -8.99 -6.18
N ASN A 119 -10.17 -9.38 -5.55
CA ASN A 119 -11.43 -8.64 -5.60
C ASN A 119 -11.81 -8.26 -4.16
N PRO A 120 -11.61 -6.98 -3.76
CA PRO A 120 -11.88 -6.49 -2.39
C PRO A 120 -13.34 -6.63 -1.95
#